data_AF-A0A7C0UTH2-F1
#
_entry.id   AF-A0A7C0UTH2-F1
#
_cell.length_a   1.000
_cell.length_b   1.000
_cell.length_c   1.000
_cell.angle_alpha   90.00
_cell.angle_beta   90.00
_cell.angle_gamma   90.00
#
_symmetry.space_group_name_H-M   'P 1'
#
loop_
_entity.id
_entity.type
_entity.pdbx_description
1 polymer ?
#
loop_
_entity_poly.entity_id
_entity_poly.type
_entity_poly.pdbx_seq_one_letter_code
_entity_poly.pdbx_strand_id
1 'polypeptide(L)'
;MKGRIKKIFENADADAIIIMNGSSVDMTFFYVTGFESGLFENSAAVLYPDGSMAVICPELEEGAAGGKAEIFSNNKEKFELLKDRVSGERVGINSRAISHADFMKLKELLP
;
A
#
# COMPACT_ATOMS: atom_id res chain seq x y z
N MET A 1 -4.88 -15.12 0.60
CA MET A 1 -4.29 -13.84 1.10
C MET A 1 -5.04 -13.28 2.30
N LYS A 2 -6.39 -13.22 2.30
CA LYS A 2 -7.20 -12.69 3.42
C LYS A 2 -6.77 -13.12 4.83
N GLY A 3 -6.41 -14.40 5.01
CA GLY A 3 -5.96 -14.91 6.31
C GLY A 3 -4.65 -14.29 6.83
N ARG A 4 -3.76 -13.81 5.96
CA ARG A 4 -2.51 -13.13 6.38
C ARG A 4 -2.80 -11.72 6.87
N ILE A 5 -3.64 -10.98 6.14
CA ILE A 5 -4.01 -9.61 6.49
C ILE A 5 -4.77 -9.60 7.83
N LYS A 6 -5.73 -10.51 8.02
CA LYS A 6 -6.43 -10.63 9.31
C LYS A 6 -5.48 -10.84 10.49
N LYS A 7 -4.46 -11.69 10.34
CA LYS A 7 -3.43 -11.91 11.37
C LYS A 7 -2.59 -10.66 11.68
N ILE A 8 -2.38 -9.77 10.71
CA ILE A 8 -1.72 -8.48 10.95
C ILE A 8 -2.61 -7.63 11.86
N PHE A 9 -3.90 -7.51 11.53
CA PHE A 9 -4.87 -6.74 12.32
C PHE A 9 -5.20 -7.34 13.69
N GLU A 10 -4.97 -8.64 13.92
CA GLU A 10 -5.01 -9.24 15.27
C GLU A 10 -3.96 -8.62 16.23
N ASN A 11 -2.90 -8.00 15.69
CA ASN A 11 -1.78 -7.45 16.46
C ASN A 11 -1.55 -5.95 16.20
N ALA A 12 -2.41 -5.31 15.39
CA ALA A 12 -2.27 -3.91 15.02
C ALA A 12 -3.59 -3.18 15.26
N ASP A 13 -3.55 -2.15 16.09
CA ASP A 13 -4.69 -1.28 16.37
C ASP A 13 -4.76 -0.14 15.35
N ALA A 14 -5.26 -0.46 14.16
CA ALA A 14 -5.39 0.46 13.03
C ALA A 14 -6.68 0.18 12.25
N ASP A 15 -7.22 1.22 11.62
CA ASP A 15 -8.42 1.15 10.78
C ASP A 15 -8.04 0.81 9.32
N ALA A 16 -6.81 1.16 8.92
CA ALA A 16 -6.17 0.74 7.67
C ALA A 16 -4.65 0.69 7.85
N ILE A 17 -3.95 -0.11 7.04
CA ILE A 17 -2.48 -0.15 7.02
C ILE A 17 -1.98 0.04 5.60
N ILE A 18 -1.05 0.98 5.39
CA ILE A 18 -0.39 1.20 4.11
C ILE A 18 0.97 0.50 4.13
N ILE A 19 1.17 -0.42 3.21
CA ILE A 19 2.47 -1.06 2.94
C ILE A 19 3.03 -0.45 1.66
N MET A 20 4.04 0.39 1.78
CA MET A 20 4.72 0.98 0.63
C MET A 20 5.93 0.14 0.22
N ASN A 21 5.99 -0.21 -1.06
CA ASN A 21 7.22 -0.67 -1.70
C ASN A 21 7.91 0.57 -2.29
N GLY A 22 8.60 1.31 -1.43
CA GLY A 22 9.19 2.61 -1.76
C GLY A 22 10.38 2.51 -2.70
N SER A 23 11.40 3.34 -2.48
CA SER A 23 12.66 3.30 -3.26
C SER A 23 13.55 2.11 -2.92
N SER A 24 13.31 1.45 -1.79
CA SER A 24 13.92 0.16 -1.43
C SER A 24 12.86 -0.92 -1.41
N VAL A 25 13.16 -2.06 -2.03
CA VAL A 25 12.28 -3.24 -2.04
C VAL A 25 11.90 -3.63 -0.62
N ASP A 26 10.59 -3.67 -0.34
CA ASP A 26 10.04 -4.18 0.90
C ASP A 26 9.30 -5.49 0.65
N MET A 27 9.85 -6.59 1.17
CA MET A 27 9.26 -7.92 1.03
C MET A 27 7.88 -8.06 1.70
N THR A 28 7.52 -7.15 2.61
CA THR A 28 6.19 -7.08 3.21
C THR A 28 5.14 -6.81 2.14
N PHE A 29 5.43 -5.98 1.14
CA PHE A 29 4.53 -5.72 0.02
C PHE A 29 4.22 -7.01 -0.73
N PHE A 30 5.25 -7.75 -1.15
CA PHE A 30 5.08 -9.02 -1.86
C PHE A 30 4.41 -10.10 -0.99
N TYR A 31 4.67 -10.11 0.31
CA TYR A 31 4.03 -11.04 1.25
C TYR A 31 2.49 -10.86 1.31
N VAL A 32 2.03 -9.60 1.32
CA VAL A 32 0.60 -9.27 1.41
C VAL A 32 -0.10 -9.33 0.06
N THR A 33 0.53 -8.86 -1.01
CA THR A 33 -0.06 -8.84 -2.38
C THR A 33 0.01 -10.19 -3.07
N GLY A 34 1.06 -10.98 -2.78
CA GLY A 34 1.35 -12.25 -3.45
C GLY A 34 1.67 -12.11 -4.93
N PHE A 35 2.15 -10.94 -5.37
CA PHE A 35 2.73 -10.83 -6.70
C PHE A 35 4.05 -11.62 -6.77
N GLU A 36 4.27 -12.27 -7.90
CA GLU A 36 5.43 -13.16 -8.13
C GLU A 36 6.40 -12.62 -9.19
N SER A 37 6.04 -11.51 -9.84
CA SER A 37 6.79 -10.86 -10.92
C SER A 37 6.59 -9.35 -10.85
N GLY A 38 7.51 -8.56 -11.41
CA GLY A 38 7.46 -7.10 -11.33
C GLY A 38 8.25 -6.57 -10.13
N LEU A 39 8.77 -5.34 -10.24
CA LEU A 39 9.54 -4.72 -9.17
C LEU A 39 8.63 -3.99 -8.18
N PHE A 40 7.50 -3.48 -8.69
CA PHE A 40 6.52 -2.69 -7.96
C PHE A 40 7.14 -1.51 -7.21
N GLU A 41 8.22 -0.93 -7.73
CA GLU A 41 8.85 0.24 -7.12
C GLU A 41 7.83 1.39 -7.05
N ASN A 42 7.83 2.14 -5.95
CA ASN A 42 6.86 3.19 -5.64
C ASN A 42 5.39 2.76 -5.49
N SER A 43 5.10 1.46 -5.49
CA SER A 43 3.74 0.92 -5.31
C SER A 43 3.32 0.89 -3.84
N ALA A 44 2.03 0.76 -3.60
CA ALA A 44 1.48 0.64 -2.25
C ALA A 44 0.32 -0.36 -2.20
N ALA A 45 0.19 -1.03 -1.05
CA ALA A 45 -0.98 -1.83 -0.72
C ALA A 45 -1.68 -1.22 0.50
N VAL A 46 -2.98 -0.96 0.39
CA VAL A 46 -3.84 -0.56 1.50
C VAL A 46 -4.55 -1.80 2.02
N LEU A 47 -4.27 -2.17 3.26
CA LEU A 47 -4.82 -3.36 3.92
C LEU A 47 -6.00 -2.95 4.81
N TYR A 48 -7.03 -3.80 4.84
CA TYR A 48 -8.24 -3.56 5.62
C TYR A 48 -8.47 -4.64 6.69
N PRO A 49 -9.12 -4.32 7.83
CA PRO A 49 -9.38 -5.26 8.92
C PRO A 49 -10.17 -6.51 8.51
N ASP A 50 -11.02 -6.40 7.48
CA ASP A 50 -11.80 -7.51 6.94
C ASP A 50 -10.94 -8.54 6.15
N GLY A 51 -9.65 -8.24 5.97
CA GLY A 51 -8.68 -9.04 5.24
C GLY A 51 -8.62 -8.74 3.74
N SER A 52 -9.38 -7.76 3.24
CA SER A 52 -9.23 -7.28 1.87
C SER A 52 -8.05 -6.31 1.73
N MET A 53 -7.71 -5.97 0.48
CA MET A 53 -6.72 -4.94 0.18
C MET A 53 -7.03 -4.25 -1.14
N ALA A 54 -6.55 -3.02 -1.28
CA ALA A 54 -6.37 -2.34 -2.55
C ALA A 54 -4.87 -2.24 -2.87
N VAL A 55 -4.51 -2.34 -4.14
CA VAL A 55 -3.13 -2.19 -4.61
C VAL A 55 -3.10 -1.04 -5.60
N ILE A 56 -2.10 -0.18 -5.47
CA ILE A 56 -1.86 0.96 -6.36
C ILE A 56 -0.42 0.86 -6.87
N CYS A 57 -0.20 0.89 -8.18
CA CYS A 57 1.13 0.79 -8.78
C CYS A 57 1.33 1.73 -9.99
N PRO A 58 2.58 2.06 -10.35
CA PRO A 58 2.86 2.83 -11.56
C PRO A 58 2.39 2.10 -12.82
N GLU A 59 2.12 2.85 -13.90
CA GLU A 59 1.83 2.32 -15.25
C GLU A 59 2.81 1.25 -15.72
N LEU A 60 4.10 1.41 -15.39
CA LEU A 60 5.15 0.47 -15.79
C LEU A 60 4.92 -0.96 -15.24
N GLU A 61 4.15 -1.10 -14.17
CA GLU A 61 3.87 -2.37 -13.49
C GLU A 61 2.51 -2.96 -13.86
N GLU A 62 1.72 -2.31 -14.72
CA GLU A 62 0.35 -2.75 -15.08
C GLU A 62 0.34 -4.20 -15.59
N GLY A 63 1.29 -4.55 -16.45
CA GLY A 63 1.43 -5.90 -17.00
C GLY A 63 1.73 -6.94 -15.90
N ALA A 64 2.58 -6.58 -14.93
CA ALA A 64 2.93 -7.46 -13.80
C ALA A 64 1.78 -7.58 -12.80
N ALA A 65 1.00 -6.51 -12.60
CA ALA A 65 -0.17 -6.49 -11.72
C ALA A 65 -1.32 -7.37 -12.24
N GLY A 66 -1.42 -7.57 -13.57
CA GLY A 66 -2.42 -8.43 -14.19
C GLY A 66 -3.85 -8.03 -13.85
N GLY A 67 -4.13 -6.72 -13.82
CA GLY A 67 -5.46 -6.15 -13.52
C GLY A 67 -5.87 -6.18 -12.05
N LYS A 68 -4.94 -6.49 -11.13
CA LYS A 68 -5.20 -6.55 -9.67
C LYS A 68 -4.81 -5.27 -8.92
N ALA A 69 -4.40 -4.22 -9.64
CA ALA A 69 -3.98 -2.95 -9.09
C ALA A 69 -4.61 -1.79 -9.85
N GLU A 70 -4.83 -0.69 -9.14
CA GLU A 70 -5.11 0.61 -9.71
C GLU A 70 -3.80 1.24 -10.19
N ILE A 71 -3.86 1.86 -11.36
CA ILE A 71 -2.68 2.36 -12.05
C ILE A 71 -2.60 3.87 -11.87
N PHE A 72 -1.40 4.40 -11.64
CA PHE A 72 -1.13 5.83 -11.65
C PHE A 72 0.03 6.19 -12.59
N SER A 73 -0.03 7.38 -13.19
CA SER A 73 1.04 7.90 -14.05
C SER A 73 1.99 8.85 -13.31
N ASN A 74 1.58 9.38 -12.14
CA ASN A 74 2.38 10.35 -11.38
C ASN A 74 2.09 10.33 -9.86
N ASN A 75 2.95 11.00 -9.09
CA ASN A 75 2.83 11.04 -7.62
C ASN A 75 1.54 11.69 -7.13
N LYS A 76 1.00 12.71 -7.83
CA LYS A 76 -0.25 13.35 -7.40
C LYS A 76 -1.39 12.32 -7.42
N GLU A 77 -1.52 11.59 -8.52
CA GLU A 77 -2.52 10.54 -8.69
C GLU A 77 -2.32 9.37 -7.70
N LYS A 78 -1.07 8.94 -7.47
CA LYS A 78 -0.75 7.95 -6.42
C LYS A 78 -1.35 8.34 -5.07
N PHE A 79 -1.14 9.58 -4.66
CA PHE A 79 -1.62 10.07 -3.36
C PHE A 79 -3.12 10.35 -3.33
N GLU A 80 -3.74 10.71 -4.46
CA GLU A 80 -5.20 10.79 -4.60
C GLU A 80 -5.83 9.41 -4.43
N LEU A 81 -5.32 8.39 -5.12
CA LEU A 81 -5.77 7.00 -4.96
C LEU A 81 -5.58 6.50 -3.53
N LEU A 82 -4.43 6.78 -2.89
CA LEU A 82 -4.20 6.40 -1.50
C LEU A 82 -5.21 7.06 -0.55
N LYS A 83 -5.50 8.34 -0.76
CA LYS A 83 -6.49 9.08 0.03
C LYS A 83 -7.90 8.48 -0.14
N ASP A 84 -8.27 8.11 -1.36
CA ASP A 84 -9.59 7.53 -1.64
C ASP A 84 -9.75 6.11 -1.08
N ARG A 85 -8.63 5.38 -0.92
CA ARG A 85 -8.61 4.01 -0.41
C ARG A 85 -8.45 3.90 1.09
N VAL A 86 -7.90 4.91 1.75
CA VAL A 86 -7.71 4.89 3.20
C VAL A 86 -8.97 5.45 3.88
N SER A 87 -9.53 4.67 4.80
CA SER A 87 -10.64 5.08 5.65
C SER A 87 -10.29 4.89 7.12
N GLY A 88 -10.90 5.70 7.99
CA GLY A 88 -10.65 5.69 9.44
C GLY A 88 -9.65 6.75 9.89
N GLU A 89 -9.37 6.77 11.21
CA GLU A 89 -8.55 7.79 11.86
C GLU A 89 -7.14 7.28 12.20
N ARG A 90 -6.99 5.95 12.36
CA ARG A 90 -5.73 5.33 12.76
C ARG A 90 -5.13 4.56 11.61
N VAL A 91 -4.16 5.16 10.94
CA VAL A 91 -3.50 4.58 9.77
C VAL A 91 -2.12 4.03 10.16
N GLY A 92 -1.92 2.73 10.00
CA GLY A 92 -0.62 2.08 10.16
C GLY A 92 0.24 2.20 8.90
N ILE A 93 1.57 2.19 9.07
CA ILE A 93 2.54 2.21 7.97
C ILE A 93 3.70 1.25 8.24
N ASN A 94 4.34 0.74 7.18
CA ASN A 94 5.63 0.04 7.28
C ASN A 94 6.80 1.03 7.46
N SER A 95 6.88 1.63 8.65
CA SER A 95 7.76 2.77 8.97
C SER A 95 9.25 2.61 8.62
N ARG A 96 9.76 1.38 8.55
CA ARG A 96 11.17 1.11 8.20
C ARG A 96 11.47 1.29 6.71
N ALA A 97 10.48 1.18 5.83
CA ALA A 97 10.66 1.20 4.38
C ALA A 97 10.08 2.44 3.70
N ILE A 98 9.18 3.16 4.36
CA ILE A 98 8.64 4.41 3.84
C ILE A 98 9.69 5.52 3.86
N SER A 99 9.77 6.30 2.77
CA SER A 99 10.63 7.48 2.74
C SER A 99 10.04 8.59 3.63
N HIS A 100 10.91 9.47 4.16
CA HIS A 100 10.44 10.61 4.93
C HIS A 100 9.51 11.54 4.11
N ALA A 101 9.79 11.72 2.82
CA ALA A 101 8.96 12.53 1.93
C ALA A 101 7.55 11.93 1.76
N ASP A 102 7.45 10.62 1.52
CA ASP A 102 6.17 9.93 1.42
C ASP A 102 5.39 10.01 2.73
N PHE A 103 6.06 9.78 3.87
CA PHE A 103 5.44 9.88 5.19
C PHE A 103 4.85 11.28 5.44
N MET A 104 5.62 12.34 5.15
CA MET A 104 5.15 13.71 5.32
C MET A 104 3.94 14.01 4.41
N LYS A 105 3.92 13.46 3.19
CA LYS A 105 2.79 13.64 2.28
C LYS A 105 1.55 12.89 2.75
N LEU A 106 1.70 11.66 3.23
CA LEU A 106 0.59 10.90 3.84
C LEU A 106 0.01 11.65 5.04
N LYS A 107 0.88 12.18 5.92
CA LYS A 107 0.46 12.94 7.11
C LYS A 107 -0.26 14.26 6.79
N GLU A 108 0.00 14.85 5.63
CA GLU A 108 -0.72 16.04 5.15
C GLU A 108 -2.12 15.69 4.63
N LEU A 109 -2.28 14.50 4.04
CA LEU A 109 -3.48 14.10 3.28
C LEU A 109 -4.48 13.27 4.07
N LEU A 110 -3.97 12.51 5.04
CA LEU A 110 -4.73 11.59 5.89
C LEU A 110 -4.90 12.19 7.30
N PRO A 111 -5.88 11.71 8.09
CA PRO A 111 -6.12 12.18 9.46
C PRO A 111 -4.90 12.14 10.38
#